data_AF-A0A959F8D3-F1
#
_entry.id   AF-A0A959F8D3-F1
#
_cell.length_a   1.000
_cell.length_b   1.000
_cell.length_c   1.000
_cell.angle_alpha   90.00
_cell.angle_beta   90.00
_cell.angle_gamma   90.00
#
_symmetry.space_group_name_H-M   'P 1'
#
loop_
_entity.id
_entity.type
_entity.pdbx_description
1 polymer ?
#
loop_
_entity_poly.entity_id
_entity_poly.type
_entity_poly.pdbx_seq_one_letter_code
_entity_poly.pdbx_strand_id
1 'polypeptide(L)'
;MEPFLGQIQPFGFNFPPRGWAFCDGQLLAISSNTALFSLLGTMYGGDGRTTFALPDLRGRSIVHIGTGPGLSHITQGEKGGRENVTLTTANMPSHNHAVRATTDDGTLDEPAN
;
A
#
# COMPACT_ATOMS: atom_id res chain seq x y z
N MET A 1 2.14 11.16 24.70
CA MET A 1 2.89 9.91 24.45
C MET A 1 4.06 10.26 23.55
N GLU A 2 5.28 9.95 23.97
CA GLU A 2 6.47 10.15 23.13
C GLU A 2 6.55 9.04 22.09
N PRO A 3 6.88 9.36 20.82
CA PRO A 3 7.01 8.36 19.77
C PRO A 3 8.24 7.49 19.98
N PHE A 4 8.17 6.24 19.53
CA PHE A 4 9.31 5.33 19.55
C PHE A 4 10.21 5.55 18.33
N LEU A 5 11.52 5.33 18.49
CA LEU A 5 12.44 5.35 17.36
C LEU A 5 12.06 4.24 16.36
N GLY A 6 11.97 4.60 15.08
CA GLY A 6 11.54 3.67 14.02
C GLY A 6 10.02 3.54 13.88
N GLN A 7 9.23 4.26 14.68
CA GLN A 7 7.78 4.33 14.48
C GLN A 7 7.44 4.93 13.12
N ILE A 8 6.47 4.33 12.44
CA ILE A 8 5.88 4.86 11.20
C ILE A 8 4.50 5.43 11.55
N GLN A 9 4.21 6.64 11.08
CA GLN A 9 2.92 7.29 11.33
C GLN A 9 2.48 8.10 10.11
N PRO A 10 1.21 8.00 9.69
CA PRO A 10 0.66 8.89 8.68
C PRO A 10 0.48 10.30 9.25
N PHE A 11 0.78 11.31 8.44
CA PHE A 11 0.57 12.71 8.78
C PHE A 11 -0.33 13.37 7.73
N GLY A 12 -1.16 14.33 8.15
CA GLY A 12 -2.06 15.09 7.26
C GLY A 12 -1.41 16.29 6.57
N PHE A 13 -0.11 16.54 6.81
CA PHE A 13 0.66 17.65 6.25
C PHE A 13 1.85 17.14 5.42
N ASN A 14 2.46 18.02 4.63
CA ASN A 14 3.43 17.67 3.57
C ASN A 14 4.91 17.92 3.94
N PHE A 15 5.25 17.95 5.23
CA PHE A 15 6.63 18.09 5.71
C PHE A 15 6.89 17.11 6.86
N PRO A 16 8.11 16.58 7.01
CA PRO A 16 8.43 15.74 8.15
C PRO A 16 8.67 16.64 9.37
N PRO A 17 8.01 16.39 10.52
CA PRO A 17 8.31 17.13 11.74
C PRO A 17 9.76 16.93 12.18
N ARG A 18 10.25 17.77 13.10
CA ARG A 18 11.60 17.59 13.65
C ARG A 18 11.75 16.19 14.27
N GLY A 19 12.83 15.49 13.92
CA GLY A 19 13.09 14.12 14.38
C GLY A 19 12.39 13.03 13.55
N TRP A 20 11.65 13.42 12.51
CA TRP A 20 11.03 12.50 11.56
C TRP A 20 11.65 12.65 10.18
N ALA A 21 11.42 11.64 9.35
CA ALA A 21 11.83 11.59 7.97
C ALA A 21 10.70 10.98 7.14
N PHE A 22 10.60 11.36 5.88
CA PHE A 22 9.64 10.71 4.97
C PHE A 22 10.03 9.25 4.72
N CYS A 23 9.02 8.41 4.55
CA CYS A 23 9.17 7.04 4.08
C CYS A 23 9.22 7.02 2.55
N ASP A 24 10.25 7.64 1.97
CA ASP A 24 10.42 7.81 0.51
C ASP A 24 11.57 6.96 -0.08
N GLY A 25 12.08 5.98 0.68
CA GLY A 25 13.19 5.13 0.21
C GLY A 25 14.57 5.80 0.22
N GLN A 26 14.71 6.95 0.87
CA GLN A 26 15.97 7.70 0.90
C GLN A 26 17.07 6.97 1.67
N LEU A 27 18.32 7.15 1.23
CA LEU A 27 19.52 6.67 1.91
C LEU A 27 19.95 7.63 3.01
N LEU A 28 20.18 7.10 4.20
CA LEU A 28 20.71 7.83 5.34
C LEU A 28 22.08 7.31 5.74
N ALA A 29 22.94 8.20 6.21
CA ALA A 29 24.24 7.84 6.76
C ALA A 29 24.06 7.07 8.09
N ILE A 30 24.70 5.90 8.19
CA ILE A 30 24.71 5.07 9.40
C ILE A 30 25.36 5.83 10.56
N SER A 31 26.44 6.56 10.29
CA SER A 31 27.21 7.31 11.30
C SER A 31 26.37 8.31 12.08
N SER A 32 25.34 8.91 11.47
CA SER A 32 24.44 9.87 12.10
C SER A 32 23.15 9.25 12.63
N ASN A 33 22.85 7.99 12.30
CA ASN A 33 21.58 7.33 12.60
C ASN A 33 21.78 5.89 13.09
N THR A 34 22.83 5.67 13.89
CA THR A 34 23.24 4.33 14.35
C THR A 34 22.11 3.58 15.04
N ALA A 35 21.36 4.25 15.92
CA ALA A 35 20.24 3.63 16.62
C ALA A 35 19.10 3.19 15.68
N LEU A 36 18.78 4.00 14.66
CA LEU A 36 17.76 3.64 13.68
C LEU A 36 18.25 2.51 12.76
N PHE A 37 19.53 2.54 12.36
CA PHE A 37 20.15 1.45 11.61
C PHE A 37 20.13 0.13 12.37
N SER A 38 20.36 0.12 13.68
CA SER A 38 20.24 -1.11 14.49
C SER A 38 18.84 -1.73 14.46
N LEU A 39 17.80 -0.96 14.17
CA LEU A 39 16.42 -1.44 14.04
C LEU A 39 16.10 -1.90 12.61
N LEU A 40 16.48 -1.12 11.60
CA LEU A 40 16.09 -1.35 10.21
C LEU A 40 17.10 -2.17 9.40
N GLY A 41 18.37 -2.17 9.81
CA GLY A 41 19.47 -2.75 9.05
C GLY A 41 19.48 -2.25 7.61
N THR A 42 19.70 -3.16 6.68
CA THR A 42 19.64 -2.91 5.23
C THR A 42 18.35 -3.42 4.59
N MET A 43 17.29 -3.69 5.38
CA MET A 43 16.04 -4.29 4.89
C MET A 43 15.43 -3.55 3.69
N TYR A 44 15.56 -2.22 3.66
CA TYR A 44 15.00 -1.37 2.61
C TYR A 44 16.04 -0.92 1.57
N GLY A 45 17.30 -1.32 1.72
CA GLY A 45 18.43 -0.95 0.85
C GLY A 45 19.60 -0.29 1.60
N GLY A 46 20.55 0.24 0.82
CA GLY A 46 21.84 0.76 1.29
C GLY A 46 22.94 -0.30 1.28
N ASP A 47 24.16 0.12 1.61
CA ASP A 47 25.35 -0.74 1.57
C ASP A 47 25.66 -1.44 2.91
N GLY A 48 24.96 -1.06 3.99
CA GLY A 48 25.15 -1.60 5.34
C GLY A 48 26.47 -1.24 5.99
N ARG A 49 27.26 -0.36 5.36
CA ARG A 49 28.58 0.10 5.83
C ARG A 49 28.60 1.58 6.10
N THR A 50 28.14 2.36 5.13
CA THR A 50 28.06 3.82 5.19
C THR A 50 26.62 4.30 5.21
N THR A 51 25.73 3.58 4.53
CA THR A 51 24.33 3.98 4.34
C THR A 51 23.35 2.82 4.52
N PHE A 52 22.13 3.18 4.89
CA PHE A 52 20.95 2.31 4.90
C PHE A 52 19.75 3.10 4.36
N ALA A 53 18.73 2.41 3.87
CA ALA A 53 17.53 3.05 3.35
C ALA A 53 16.37 3.04 4.35
N LEU A 54 15.52 4.06 4.27
CA LEU A 54 14.19 4.05 4.86
C LEU A 54 13.19 3.26 3.99
N PRO A 55 12.01 2.87 4.52
CA PRO A 55 10.92 2.34 3.70
C PRO A 55 10.50 3.33 2.59
N ASP A 56 9.95 2.81 1.49
CA ASP A 56 9.31 3.60 0.44
C ASP A 56 7.81 3.29 0.38
N LEU A 57 7.00 4.14 1.01
CA LEU A 57 5.56 3.99 1.14
C LEU A 57 4.75 4.81 0.12
N ARG A 58 5.40 5.50 -0.81
CA ARG A 58 4.69 6.23 -1.87
C ARG A 58 3.93 5.24 -2.75
N GLY A 59 2.62 5.47 -2.90
CA GLY A 59 1.72 4.58 -3.65
C GLY A 59 1.51 3.21 -3.01
N ARG A 60 1.79 3.04 -1.70
CA ARG A 60 1.71 1.75 -1.01
C ARG A 60 0.95 1.84 0.31
N SER A 61 0.25 0.75 0.64
CA SER A 61 -0.37 0.54 1.94
C SER A 61 0.50 -0.37 2.79
N ILE A 62 0.57 -0.08 4.10
CA ILE A 62 1.26 -0.95 5.06
C ILE A 62 0.35 -2.15 5.36
N VAL A 63 0.95 -3.35 5.37
CA VAL A 63 0.29 -4.60 5.78
C VAL A 63 1.11 -5.30 6.86
N HIS A 64 0.45 -6.09 7.71
CA HIS A 64 1.14 -6.85 8.75
C HIS A 64 1.98 -7.97 8.13
N ILE A 65 3.16 -8.23 8.71
CA ILE A 65 4.07 -9.29 8.28
C ILE A 65 3.59 -10.68 8.72
N GLY A 66 4.16 -11.73 8.13
CA GLY A 66 3.92 -13.12 8.51
C GLY A 66 2.79 -13.78 7.73
N THR A 67 2.25 -14.86 8.28
CA THR A 67 1.24 -15.70 7.63
C THR A 67 -0.04 -15.70 8.45
N GLY A 68 -1.08 -15.03 7.97
CA GLY A 68 -2.43 -15.13 8.52
C GLY A 68 -3.22 -16.28 7.89
N PRO A 69 -4.21 -16.87 8.58
CA PRO A 69 -5.08 -17.90 8.00
C PRO A 69 -5.75 -17.41 6.70
N GLY A 70 -5.53 -18.14 5.59
CA GLY A 70 -6.07 -17.78 4.28
C GLY A 70 -5.38 -16.59 3.58
N LEU A 71 -4.29 -16.07 4.14
CA LEU A 71 -3.50 -14.98 3.56
C LEU A 71 -2.16 -15.49 3.03
N SER A 72 -1.59 -14.76 2.06
CA SER A 72 -0.22 -14.96 1.62
C SER A 72 0.78 -14.64 2.73
N HIS A 73 1.91 -15.33 2.75
CA HIS A 73 3.04 -14.99 3.63
C HIS A 73 3.68 -13.67 3.18
N ILE A 74 3.84 -12.72 4.09
CA ILE A 74 4.48 -11.42 3.82
C ILE A 74 5.79 -11.33 4.61
N THR A 75 6.91 -11.14 3.92
CA THR A 75 8.20 -10.88 4.58
C THR A 75 8.36 -9.38 4.87
N GLN A 76 8.97 -9.03 6.00
CA GLN A 76 9.28 -7.63 6.29
C GLN A 76 10.18 -7.02 5.21
N GLY A 77 9.85 -5.82 4.74
CA GLY A 77 10.59 -5.15 3.67
C GLY A 77 10.21 -5.58 2.24
N GLU A 78 9.38 -6.60 2.10
CA GLU A 78 8.86 -7.03 0.79
C GLU A 78 8.00 -5.94 0.14
N LYS A 79 8.20 -5.73 -1.16
CA LYS A 79 7.37 -4.82 -1.97
C LYS A 79 6.35 -5.64 -2.77
N GLY A 80 5.12 -5.65 -2.30
CA GLY A 80 3.99 -6.34 -2.94
C GLY A 80 3.04 -5.42 -3.71
N GLY A 81 2.05 -6.02 -4.37
CA GLY A 81 0.93 -5.31 -5.00
C GLY A 81 1.20 -4.72 -6.39
N ARG A 82 0.21 -3.97 -6.88
CA ARG A 82 0.23 -3.19 -8.12
C ARG A 82 -0.53 -1.89 -7.88
N GLU A 83 0.06 -0.76 -8.22
CA GLU A 83 -0.58 0.56 -8.08
C GLU A 83 -1.72 0.74 -9.08
N ASN A 84 -1.55 0.20 -10.29
CA ASN A 84 -2.55 0.22 -11.36
C ASN A 84 -2.80 -1.21 -11.87
N VAL A 85 -4.07 -1.57 -12.04
CA VAL A 85 -4.50 -2.87 -12.59
C VAL A 85 -5.60 -2.61 -13.61
N THR A 86 -5.42 -3.07 -14.85
CA THR A 86 -6.50 -3.11 -15.84
C THR A 86 -7.41 -4.31 -15.56
N LEU A 87 -8.69 -4.06 -15.30
CA LEU A 87 -9.65 -5.12 -15.02
C LEU A 87 -9.97 -5.91 -16.29
N THR A 88 -9.79 -7.23 -16.24
CA THR A 88 -10.22 -8.14 -17.32
C THR A 88 -11.49 -8.89 -16.91
N THR A 89 -12.18 -9.52 -17.86
CA THR A 89 -13.31 -10.42 -17.56
C THR A 89 -12.93 -11.55 -16.62
N ALA A 90 -11.67 -12.03 -16.66
CA ALA A 90 -11.17 -13.03 -15.72
C ALA A 90 -11.04 -12.51 -14.27
N ASN A 91 -11.04 -11.19 -14.07
CA ASN A 91 -11.01 -10.57 -12.75
C ASN A 91 -12.41 -10.22 -12.22
N MET A 92 -13.47 -10.47 -12.98
CA MET A 92 -14.84 -10.24 -12.55
C MET A 92 -15.50 -11.55 -12.13
N PRO A 93 -16.25 -11.57 -11.00
CA PRO A 93 -17.11 -12.69 -10.69
C PRO A 93 -18.09 -12.97 -11.84
N SER A 94 -18.39 -14.25 -12.06
CA SER A 94 -19.45 -14.65 -12.98
C SER A 94 -20.78 -14.02 -12.51
N HIS A 95 -21.43 -13.30 -13.41
CA HIS A 95 -22.70 -12.64 -13.16
C HIS A 95 -23.59 -12.75 -14.41
N ASN A 96 -24.90 -12.62 -14.22
CA ASN A 96 -25.85 -12.54 -15.33
C ASN A 96 -26.73 -11.29 -15.21
N HIS A 97 -27.31 -10.89 -16.34
CA HIS A 97 -28.35 -9.89 -16.39
C HIS A 97 -29.57 -10.55 -17.02
N ALA A 98 -30.62 -10.74 -16.23
CA ALA A 98 -31.90 -11.19 -16.78
C ALA A 98 -32.54 -10.02 -17.54
N VAL A 99 -32.66 -10.14 -18.86
CA VAL A 99 -33.42 -9.18 -19.66
C VAL A 99 -34.89 -9.31 -19.26
N ARG A 100 -35.47 -8.20 -18.79
CA ARG A 100 -36.92 -8.10 -18.63
C ARG A 100 -37.48 -7.42 -19.88
N ALA A 101 -38.14 -8.20 -20.71
CA ALA A 101 -38.85 -7.73 -21.89
C ALA A 101 -40.31 -8.21 -21.80
N THR A 102 -41.22 -7.44 -22.37
CA THR A 102 -42.62 -7.86 -22.57
C THR A 102 -42.90 -8.01 -24.06
N THR A 103 -43.81 -8.91 -24.40
CA THR A 103 -44.40 -9.02 -25.75
C THR A 103 -45.67 -8.19 -25.89
N ASP A 104 -46.11 -7.52 -24.82
CA ASP A 104 -47.25 -6.60 -24.87
C ASP A 104 -46.92 -5.40 -25.76
N ASP A 105 -47.90 -4.97 -26.56
CA ASP A 105 -47.77 -3.76 -27.36
C ASP A 105 -47.52 -2.54 -26.45
N GLY A 106 -46.61 -1.65 -26.88
CA GLY A 106 -46.37 -0.39 -26.19
C GLY A 106 -47.62 0.48 -26.20
N THR A 107 -48.16 0.79 -25.02
CA THR A 107 -49.38 1.62 -24.88
C THR A 107 -49.06 3.09 -24.56
N LEU A 108 -47.78 3.44 -24.42
CA LEU A 108 -47.30 4.79 -24.12
C LEU A 108 -46.18 5.17 -25.09
N ASP A 109 -46.14 6.43 -25.49
CA ASP A 109 -45.10 6.99 -26.36
C ASP A 109 -43.76 7.19 -25.63
N GLU A 110 -43.73 7.00 -24.30
CA GLU A 110 -42.55 7.12 -23.44
C GLU A 110 -42.49 6.00 -22.38
N PRO A 111 -41.30 5.46 -22.05
CA PRO A 111 -41.14 4.43 -21.04
C PRO A 111 -41.37 4.98 -19.61
N ALA A 112 -42.19 4.28 -18.82
CA ALA A 112 -42.34 4.54 -17.39
C ALA A 112 -41.38 3.65 -16.58
N ASN A 113 -40.81 4.21 -15.50
CA ASN A 113 -39.95 3.49 -14.54
C ASN A 113 -40.76 2.68 -13.53
#